data_AF-A0A377ZAR3-F1
#
_entry.id   AF-A0A377ZAR3-F1
#
_cell.length_a   1.000
_cell.length_b   1.000
_cell.length_c   1.000
_cell.angle_alpha   90.00
_cell.angle_beta   90.00
_cell.angle_gamma   90.00
#
_symmetry.space_group_name_H-M   'P 1'
#
loop_
_entity.id
_entity.type
_entity.pdbx_description
1 polymer ?
#
loop_
_entity_poly.entity_id
_entity_poly.type
_entity_poly.pdbx_seq_one_letter_code
_entity_poly.pdbx_strand_id
1 'polypeptide(L)' 'MVEDAPAGLLSGLAAGCRTIAVNVPADAPRLGEADLVLSSLEDLVVERQTDGVVNVRLKA' A
#
# COMPACT_ATOMS: atom_id res chain seq x y z
N MET A 1 -1.33 1.16 -5.46
CA MET A 1 -1.06 -0.29 -5.51
C MET A 1 -1.03 -0.81 -4.08
N VAL A 2 -1.59 -1.99 -3.85
CA VAL A 2 -1.57 -2.69 -2.56
C VAL A 2 -0.96 -4.05 -2.84
N GLU A 3 0.06 -4.45 -2.10
CA GLU A 3 0.73 -5.73 -2.34
C GLU A 3 1.17 -6.47 -1.09
N ASP A 4 1.22 -7.80 -1.20
CA ASP A 4 1.66 -8.73 -0.17
C ASP A 4 3.00 -9.42 -0.46
N ALA A 5 3.57 -9.20 -1.66
CA ALA A 5 4.83 -9.79 -2.07
C ALA A 5 5.90 -8.76 -2.46
N PRO A 6 7.20 -9.06 -2.24
CA PRO A 6 8.31 -8.19 -2.66
C PRO A 6 8.30 -7.89 -4.16
N ALA A 7 8.00 -8.89 -5.00
CA ALA A 7 7.99 -8.73 -6.45
C ALA A 7 6.95 -7.70 -6.90
N GLY A 8 5.76 -7.77 -6.31
CA GLY A 8 4.70 -6.80 -6.55
C GLY A 8 5.10 -5.42 -6.06
N LEU A 9 5.53 -5.27 -4.80
CA LEU A 9 5.97 -3.99 -4.25
C LEU A 9 7.03 -3.31 -5.15
N LEU A 10 8.04 -4.05 -5.59
CA LEU A 10 9.09 -3.53 -6.47
C LEU A 10 8.53 -3.07 -7.83
N SER A 11 7.56 -3.79 -8.40
CA SER A 11 6.87 -3.38 -9.61
C SER A 11 6.12 -2.06 -9.42
N GLY A 12 5.39 -1.92 -8.31
CA GLY A 12 4.66 -0.70 -7.96
C GLY A 12 5.56 0.51 -7.79
N LEU A 13 6.66 0.33 -7.06
CA LEU A 13 7.67 1.37 -6.87
C LEU A 13 8.32 1.77 -8.20
N ALA A 14 8.67 0.80 -9.05
CA ALA A 14 9.25 1.06 -10.37
C ALA A 14 8.28 1.79 -11.32
N ALA A 15 6.98 1.56 -11.17
CA ALA A 15 5.94 2.26 -11.92
C ALA A 15 5.60 3.66 -11.38
N GLY A 16 6.24 4.11 -10.29
CA GLY A 16 5.93 5.38 -9.64
C GLY A 16 4.54 5.42 -8.99
N CYS A 17 3.97 4.26 -8.67
CA CYS A 17 2.71 4.19 -7.94
C CYS A 17 2.91 4.59 -6.47
N ARG A 18 1.85 5.13 -5.85
CA ARG A 18 1.74 5.01 -4.39
C ARG A 18 1.52 3.55 -4.01
N THR A 19 2.22 3.08 -2.99
CA THR A 19 2.32 1.68 -2.60
C THR A 19 1.95 1.49 -1.14
N ILE A 20 1.11 0.49 -0.87
CA ILE A 20 0.83 -0.03 0.47
C ILE A 20 1.33 -1.47 0.49
N ALA A 21 2.31 -1.76 1.34
CA ALA A 21 2.81 -3.10 1.59
C ALA A 21 1.99 -3.74 2.73
N VAL A 22 1.42 -4.92 2.51
CA VAL A 22 0.60 -5.63 3.50
C VAL A 22 1.18 -7.01 3.73
N ASN A 23 1.69 -7.29 4.93
CA ASN A 23 2.36 -8.56 5.25
C ASN A 23 3.57 -8.92 4.36
N VAL A 24 4.16 -7.93 3.69
CA VAL A 24 5.43 -8.12 2.98
C VAL A 24 6.53 -8.46 4.03
N PRO A 25 7.39 -9.46 3.77
CA PRO A 25 8.46 -9.83 4.71
C PRO A 25 9.31 -8.64 5.14
N ALA A 26 9.67 -8.57 6.43
CA ALA A 26 10.36 -7.42 7.01
C ALA A 26 11.77 -7.16 6.41
N ASP A 27 12.38 -8.18 5.81
CA ASP A 27 13.66 -8.13 5.11
C ASP A 27 13.52 -7.89 3.60
N ALA A 28 12.29 -7.65 3.11
CA ALA A 28 12.06 -7.41 1.69
C ALA A 28 12.81 -6.15 1.21
N PRO A 29 13.47 -6.22 0.04
CA PRO A 29 14.15 -5.07 -0.52
C PRO A 29 13.21 -3.88 -0.69
N ARG A 30 13.68 -2.70 -0.28
CA ARG A 30 12.98 -1.42 -0.46
C ARG A 30 11.62 -1.34 0.25
N LEU A 31 11.35 -2.20 1.24
CA LEU A 31 10.11 -2.13 2.03
C LEU A 31 9.87 -0.75 2.65
N GLY A 32 10.94 -0.11 3.13
CA GLY A 32 10.88 1.23 3.72
C GLY A 32 10.57 2.37 2.73
N GLU A 33 10.49 2.07 1.42
CA GLU A 33 10.05 3.04 0.41
C GLU A 33 8.53 2.99 0.15
N ALA A 34 7.82 2.02 0.73
CA ALA A 34 6.36 1.98 0.66
C ALA A 34 5.72 3.16 1.42
N ASP A 35 4.60 3.69 0.92
CA ASP A 35 3.89 4.80 1.59
C ASP A 35 3.26 4.34 2.92
N LEU A 36 2.83 3.08 2.99
CA LEU A 36 2.31 2.43 4.19
C LEU A 36 2.80 0.97 4.25
N VAL A 37 3.16 0.51 5.44
CA VAL A 37 3.48 -0.90 5.72
C VAL A 37 2.53 -1.38 6.81
N LEU A 38 1.67 -2.33 6.47
CA LEU A 38 0.58 -2.83 7.32
C LEU A 38 0.67 -4.33 7.51
N SER A 39 0.13 -4.84 8.61
CA SER A 39 -0.12 -6.27 8.80
C SER A 39 -1.53 -6.69 8.39
N SER A 40 -2.44 -5.73 8.22
CA SER A 40 -3.83 -5.99 7.80
C SER A 40 -4.40 -4.81 7.04
N LEU A 41 -5.28 -5.10 6.07
CA LEU A 41 -6.09 -4.07 5.41
C LEU A 41 -7.21 -3.56 6.30
N GLU A 42 -7.48 -4.22 7.43
CA GLU A 42 -8.45 -3.74 8.42
C GLU A 42 -8.06 -2.39 9.01
N ASP A 43 -6.80 -1.96 8.91
CA ASP A 43 -6.35 -0.65 9.39
C ASP A 43 -6.74 0.49 8.44
N LEU A 44 -7.32 0.19 7.27
CA LEU A 44 -7.69 1.18 6.27
C LEU A 44 -9.16 1.56 6.32
N VAL A 45 -9.43 2.81 5.96
CA VAL A 45 -10.73 3.34 5.56
C VAL A 45 -10.65 3.71 4.09
N VAL A 46 -11.59 3.18 3.30
CA VAL A 46 -11.72 3.47 1.87
C VAL A 46 -13.05 4.20 1.64
N GLU A 47 -12.98 5.38 1.06
CA GLU A 47 -14.13 6.23 0.79
C GLU A 47 -14.11 6.69 -0.67
N ARG A 48 -15.18 6.40 -1.41
CA ARG A 48 -15.35 6.89 -2.78
C ARG A 48 -16.12 8.20 -2.76
N GLN A 49 -15.51 9.25 -3.28
CA GLN A 49 -16.09 10.57 -3.44
C GLN A 49 -17.02 10.65 -4.66
N THR A 50 -17.86 11.69 -4.72
CA THR A 50 -18.87 11.88 -5.77
C THR A 50 -18.27 12.19 -7.14
N ASP A 51 -17.05 12.71 -7.18
CA ASP A 51 -16.26 12.96 -8.39
C ASP A 51 -15.51 11.70 -8.90
N GLY A 52 -15.66 10.57 -8.20
CA GLY A 52 -15.02 9.31 -8.53
C GLY A 52 -13.63 9.11 -7.94
N VAL A 53 -13.09 10.10 -7.21
CA VAL A 53 -11.85 9.94 -6.45
C VAL A 53 -12.06 8.95 -5.30
N VAL A 54 -11.07 8.10 -5.04
CA VAL A 54 -11.09 7.18 -3.90
C VAL A 54 -10.04 7.63 -2.89
N ASN A 55 -10.50 8.00 -1.70
CA ASN A 55 -9.65 8.29 -0.57
C ASN A 55 -9.36 7.00 0.20
N VAL A 56 -8.08 6.77 0.46
CA VAL A 56 -7.60 5.66 1.28
C VAL A 56 -6.78 6.28 2.41
N ARG A 57 -7.14 5.97 3.66
CA ARG A 57 -6.48 6.51 4.85
C ARG A 57 -6.45 5.47 5.97
N LEU A 58 -5.55 5.65 6.94
CA LEU A 58 -5.56 4.84 8.16
C LEU A 58 -6.81 5.16 9.00
N LYS A 59 -7.28 4.16 9.73
CA LYS A 59 -8.21 4.36 10.85
C LYS A 59 -7.54 5.22 11.92
N ALA A 60 -8.36 6.03 12.60
CA ALA A 60 -7.94 6.83 13.75
C ALA A 60 -7.95 5.97 15.02
#